data_AF-A0A4R3L6V3-F1
#
_entry.id   AF-A0A4R3L6V3-F1
#
_cell.length_a   1.000
_cell.length_b   1.000
_cell.length_c   1.000
_cell.angle_alpha   90.00
_cell.angle_beta   90.00
_cell.angle_gamma   90.00
#
_symmetry.space_group_name_H-M   'P 1'
#
loop_
_entity.id
_entity.type
_entity.pdbx_description
1 polymer ?
#
loop_
_entity_poly.entity_id
_entity_poly.type
_entity_poly.pdbx_seq_one_letter_code
_entity_poly.pdbx_strand_id
1 'polypeptide(L)'
;MLKFDKDEVRKILIEEEGLAEDVTERSIELLLELDEGLQPLLDQWLKDRSISDHKINGVSLEMMYKYFEARDFIGALIYIGMFTGDEGKGMAETFLEDPYLLVGRR
;
A
#
# COMPACT_ATOMS: atom_id res chain seq x y z
N MET A 1 -2.24 -8.46 14.07
CA MET A 1 -3.44 -8.84 13.29
C MET A 1 -4.24 -7.59 13.01
N LEU A 2 -4.51 -7.33 11.74
CA LEU A 2 -5.13 -6.09 11.29
C LEU A 2 -6.59 -6.01 11.72
N LYS A 3 -7.09 -4.79 11.92
CA LYS A 3 -8.37 -4.52 12.61
C LYS A 3 -9.39 -3.80 11.73
N PHE A 4 -9.47 -4.13 10.45
CA PHE A 4 -10.49 -3.57 9.56
C PHE A 4 -11.65 -4.54 9.36
N ASP A 5 -12.84 -4.00 9.07
CA ASP A 5 -14.00 -4.79 8.66
C ASP A 5 -13.87 -5.16 7.18
N LYS A 6 -13.79 -6.47 6.90
CA LYS A 6 -13.61 -6.98 5.54
C LYS A 6 -14.79 -6.63 4.63
N ASP A 7 -16.01 -6.66 5.16
CA ASP A 7 -17.21 -6.41 4.36
C ASP A 7 -17.32 -4.93 4.02
N GLU A 8 -16.91 -4.05 4.95
CA GLU A 8 -16.79 -2.61 4.68
C GLU A 8 -15.75 -2.33 3.60
N VAL A 9 -14.54 -2.89 3.74
CA VAL A 9 -13.47 -2.73 2.74
C VAL A 9 -13.90 -3.26 1.37
N ARG A 10 -14.50 -4.46 1.31
CA ARG A 10 -15.03 -5.04 0.07
C ARG A 10 -15.99 -4.09 -0.62
N LYS A 11 -16.92 -3.52 0.14
CA LYS A 11 -17.91 -2.59 -0.40
C LYS A 11 -17.26 -1.33 -0.97
N ILE A 12 -16.29 -0.76 -0.26
CA ILE A 12 -15.55 0.43 -0.74
C ILE A 12 -14.82 0.11 -2.04
N LEU A 13 -14.11 -1.02 -2.10
CA LEU A 13 -13.33 -1.40 -3.28
C LEU A 13 -14.20 -1.64 -4.52
N ILE A 14 -15.36 -2.25 -4.37
CA ILE A 14 -16.27 -2.52 -5.50
C ILE A 14 -17.08 -1.27 -5.87
N GLU A 15 -17.70 -0.61 -4.89
CA GLU A 15 -18.67 0.46 -5.15
C GLU A 15 -18.02 1.83 -5.38
N GLU A 16 -16.95 2.16 -4.65
CA GLU A 16 -16.30 3.47 -4.73
C GLU A 16 -15.10 3.44 -5.71
N GLU A 17 -14.24 2.43 -5.57
CA GLU A 17 -13.04 2.30 -6.43
C GLU A 17 -13.32 1.56 -7.75
N GLY A 18 -14.50 0.94 -7.89
CA GLY A 18 -14.90 0.27 -9.13
C GLY A 18 -14.07 -0.97 -9.47
N LEU A 19 -13.43 -1.59 -8.48
CA LEU A 19 -12.61 -2.78 -8.67
C LEU A 19 -13.49 -3.99 -9.00
N ALA A 20 -12.96 -4.86 -9.86
CA ALA A 20 -13.58 -6.14 -10.12
C ALA A 20 -13.55 -7.01 -8.85
N GLU A 21 -14.54 -7.91 -8.71
CA GLU A 21 -14.72 -8.74 -7.52
C GLU A 21 -13.50 -9.64 -7.26
N ASP A 22 -12.91 -10.20 -8.30
CA ASP A 22 -11.70 -11.03 -8.22
C ASP A 22 -10.47 -10.24 -7.73
N VAL A 23 -10.32 -9.00 -8.20
CA VAL A 23 -9.26 -8.09 -7.73
C VAL A 23 -9.51 -7.66 -6.29
N THR A 24 -10.79 -7.44 -5.93
CA THR A 24 -11.20 -7.04 -4.58
C THR A 24 -10.85 -8.10 -3.55
N GLU A 25 -11.21 -9.37 -3.80
CA GLU A 25 -10.91 -10.45 -2.85
C GLU A 25 -9.39 -10.61 -2.66
N ARG A 26 -8.62 -10.54 -3.76
CA ARG A 26 -7.16 -10.60 -3.68
C ARG A 26 -6.57 -9.43 -2.90
N SER A 27 -7.10 -8.22 -3.11
CA SER A 27 -6.72 -7.03 -2.36
C SER A 27 -7.01 -7.19 -0.86
N ILE A 28 -8.16 -7.75 -0.49
CA ILE A 28 -8.51 -8.03 0.90
C ILE A 28 -7.58 -9.06 1.52
N GLU A 29 -7.22 -10.13 0.80
CA GLU A 29 -6.26 -11.12 1.28
C GLU A 29 -4.89 -10.50 1.57
N LEU A 30 -4.37 -9.68 0.64
CA LEU A 30 -3.12 -8.95 0.84
C LEU A 30 -3.20 -7.95 1.99
N LEU A 31 -4.34 -7.26 2.09
CA LEU A 31 -4.61 -6.39 3.21
C LEU A 31 -4.67 -7.15 4.52
N LEU A 32 -4.92 -8.46 4.60
CA LEU A 32 -4.90 -9.20 5.87
C LEU A 32 -3.49 -9.62 6.31
N GLU A 33 -2.59 -9.74 5.33
CA GLU A 33 -1.18 -10.07 5.53
C GLU A 33 -0.30 -8.83 5.70
N LEU A 34 -0.91 -7.63 5.60
CA LEU A 34 -0.21 -6.36 5.71
C LEU A 34 0.52 -6.21 7.05
N ASP A 35 1.66 -5.53 7.02
CA ASP A 35 2.42 -5.19 8.22
C ASP A 35 1.61 -4.26 9.15
N GLU A 36 1.71 -4.48 10.46
CA GLU A 36 0.98 -3.66 11.45
C GLU A 36 1.38 -2.18 11.39
N GLY A 37 2.59 -1.86 10.95
CA GLY A 37 3.06 -0.50 10.74
C GLY A 37 2.29 0.25 9.64
N LEU A 38 1.58 -0.45 8.76
CA LEU A 38 0.73 0.13 7.71
C LEU A 38 -0.73 0.28 8.12
N GLN A 39 -1.14 -0.30 9.25
CA GLN A 39 -2.52 -0.16 9.75
C GLN A 39 -2.96 1.31 9.89
N PRO A 40 -2.14 2.26 10.41
CA PRO A 40 -2.56 3.65 10.53
C PRO A 40 -2.90 4.31 9.19
N LEU A 41 -2.21 3.91 8.12
CA LEU A 41 -2.49 4.39 6.76
C LEU A 41 -3.84 3.87 6.26
N LEU A 42 -4.07 2.57 6.44
CA LEU A 42 -5.33 1.93 6.06
C LEU A 42 -6.50 2.54 6.84
N ASP A 43 -6.36 2.70 8.17
CA ASP A 43 -7.41 3.26 9.03
C ASP A 43 -7.79 4.69 8.62
N GLN A 44 -6.78 5.52 8.31
CA GLN A 44 -7.01 6.89 7.85
C GLN A 44 -7.78 6.90 6.52
N TRP A 45 -7.34 6.11 5.55
CA TRP A 45 -8.00 6.03 4.25
C TRP A 45 -9.44 5.48 4.35
N LEU A 46 -9.67 4.49 5.20
CA LEU A 46 -11.01 3.96 5.47
C LEU A 46 -11.93 5.00 6.12
N LYS A 47 -11.38 5.90 6.94
CA LYS A 47 -12.16 6.92 7.64
C LYS A 47 -12.59 8.10 6.76
N ASP A 48 -11.69 8.64 5.95
CA ASP A 48 -11.95 9.89 5.23
C ASP A 48 -11.39 9.94 3.80
N ARG A 49 -10.93 8.80 3.27
CA ARG A 49 -10.30 8.66 1.95
C ARG A 49 -9.05 9.53 1.75
N SER A 50 -8.51 10.12 2.82
CA SER A 50 -7.28 10.90 2.74
C SER A 50 -6.06 9.99 2.80
N ILE A 51 -5.02 10.39 2.08
CA ILE A 51 -3.71 9.73 2.09
C ILE A 51 -2.81 10.51 3.03
N SER A 52 -2.30 9.84 4.06
CA SER A 52 -1.31 10.41 4.97
C SER A 52 0.04 10.61 4.27
N ASP A 53 0.80 11.65 4.63
CA ASP A 53 2.24 11.76 4.29
C ASP A 53 3.11 10.86 5.19
N HIS A 54 2.56 9.73 5.62
CA HIS A 54 3.30 8.76 6.42
C HIS A 54 4.39 8.12 5.56
N LYS A 55 5.56 7.93 6.16
CA LYS A 55 6.74 7.38 5.49
C LYS A 55 7.21 6.13 6.20
N ILE A 56 7.47 5.09 5.41
CA ILE A 56 8.05 3.83 5.88
C ILE A 56 9.51 3.85 5.49
N ASN A 57 10.41 3.88 6.48
CA ASN A 57 11.85 3.96 6.26
C ASN A 57 12.27 5.08 5.29
N GLY A 58 11.53 6.20 5.29
CA GLY A 58 11.77 7.36 4.42
C GLY A 58 11.05 7.32 3.06
N VAL A 59 10.45 6.18 2.68
CA VAL A 59 9.65 6.01 1.46
C VAL A 59 8.21 6.46 1.71
N SER A 60 7.65 7.27 0.81
CA SER A 60 6.24 7.71 0.87
C SER A 60 5.35 6.96 -0.11
N LEU A 61 4.04 6.96 0.13
CA LEU A 61 3.06 6.42 -0.82
C LEU A 61 3.11 7.13 -2.18
N GLU A 62 3.41 8.43 -2.21
CA GLU A 62 3.61 9.20 -3.46
C GLU A 62 4.68 8.57 -4.36
N MET A 63 5.75 8.04 -3.77
CA MET A 63 6.79 7.35 -4.53
C MET A 63 6.28 6.05 -5.16
N MET A 64 5.28 5.40 -4.57
CA MET A 64 4.68 4.18 -5.15
C MET A 64 3.84 4.53 -6.38
N TYR A 65 3.07 5.61 -6.32
CA TYR A 65 2.37 6.13 -7.51
C TYR A 65 3.35 6.54 -8.61
N LYS A 66 4.46 7.19 -8.24
CA LYS A 66 5.43 7.71 -9.19
C LYS A 66 6.29 6.64 -9.87
N TYR A 67 6.85 5.70 -9.10
CA TYR A 67 7.87 4.77 -9.60
C TYR A 67 7.32 3.37 -9.84
N PHE A 68 6.39 2.89 -9.01
CA PHE A 68 5.73 1.59 -9.21
C PHE A 68 4.46 1.70 -10.05
N GLU A 69 4.07 2.92 -10.43
CA GLU A 69 2.83 3.20 -11.18
C GLU A 69 1.61 2.55 -10.52
N ALA A 70 1.55 2.60 -9.18
CA ALA A 70 0.37 2.19 -8.44
C ALA A 70 -0.85 2.93 -8.99
N ARG A 71 -1.94 2.20 -9.26
CA ARG A 71 -3.15 2.77 -9.86
C ARG A 71 -4.17 3.26 -8.84
N ASP A 72 -4.07 2.74 -7.63
CA ASP A 72 -4.99 2.99 -6.53
C ASP A 72 -4.25 2.91 -5.19
N PHE A 73 -4.94 3.30 -4.12
CA PHE A 73 -4.38 3.33 -2.78
C PHE A 73 -3.95 1.94 -2.29
N ILE A 74 -4.70 0.89 -2.62
CA ILE A 74 -4.38 -0.47 -2.18
C ILE A 74 -3.10 -0.96 -2.85
N GLY A 75 -2.94 -0.75 -4.15
CA GLY A 75 -1.70 -1.04 -4.87
C GLY A 75 -0.51 -0.29 -4.28
N ALA A 76 -0.68 1.00 -3.97
CA ALA A 76 0.37 1.77 -3.31
C ALA A 76 0.72 1.23 -1.91
N LEU A 77 -0.29 0.81 -1.14
CA LEU A 77 -0.14 0.22 0.19
C LEU A 77 0.59 -1.13 0.14
N ILE A 78 0.30 -1.95 -0.87
CA ILE A 78 0.98 -3.24 -1.10
C ILE A 78 2.45 -2.99 -1.45
N TYR A 79 2.75 -2.07 -2.36
CA TYR A 79 4.14 -1.78 -2.72
C TYR A 79 4.93 -1.18 -1.56
N ILE A 80 4.36 -0.24 -0.78
CA ILE A 80 5.08 0.34 0.34
C ILE A 80 5.35 -0.69 1.45
N GLY A 81 4.52 -1.74 1.53
CA GLY A 81 4.71 -2.87 2.45
C GLY A 81 6.04 -3.59 2.28
N MET A 82 6.63 -3.60 1.08
CA MET A 82 7.93 -4.24 0.88
C MET A 82 9.08 -3.51 1.59
N PHE A 83 8.85 -2.28 2.05
CA PHE A 83 9.81 -1.49 2.81
C PHE A 83 9.64 -1.60 4.32
N THR A 84 8.67 -2.38 4.81
CA THR A 84 8.47 -2.58 6.25
C THR A 84 9.41 -3.67 6.80
N GLY A 85 9.56 -3.70 8.12
CA GLY A 85 10.46 -4.64 8.80
C GLY A 85 11.94 -4.41 8.54
N ASP A 86 12.77 -5.34 9.04
CA ASP A 86 14.23 -5.24 8.98
C ASP A 86 14.76 -5.43 7.55
N GLU A 87 14.20 -6.37 6.78
CA GLU A 87 14.57 -6.60 5.37
C GLU A 87 14.16 -5.41 4.48
N GLY A 88 13.00 -4.81 4.77
CA GLY A 88 12.51 -3.64 4.05
C GLY A 88 13.36 -2.38 4.23
N LYS A 89 14.13 -2.28 5.33
CA LYS A 89 15.04 -1.16 5.55
C LYS A 89 16.15 -1.09 4.50
N GLY A 90 16.78 -2.22 4.18
CA GLY A 90 17.82 -2.27 3.14
C GLY A 90 17.26 -2.00 1.74
N MET A 91 16.04 -2.47 1.48
CA MET A 91 15.32 -2.14 0.23
C MET A 91 14.99 -0.65 0.16
N ALA A 92 14.58 -0.02 1.27
CA ALA A 92 14.27 1.40 1.32
C ALA A 92 15.51 2.26 1.06
N GLU A 93 16.65 1.91 1.66
CA GLU A 93 17.92 2.60 1.41
C GLU A 93 18.30 2.52 -0.08
N THR A 94 18.21 1.34 -0.68
CA THR A 94 18.47 1.14 -2.12
C THR A 94 17.50 1.95 -2.99
N PHE A 95 16.21 1.94 -2.64
CA PHE A 95 15.18 2.67 -3.37
C PHE A 95 15.38 4.19 -3.30
N LEU A 96 15.77 4.71 -2.15
CA LEU A 96 16.00 6.14 -1.94
C LEU A 96 17.27 6.63 -2.64
N GLU A 97 18.26 5.75 -2.84
CA GLU A 97 19.46 6.04 -3.64
C GLU A 97 19.14 6.10 -5.14
N ASP A 98 18.51 5.05 -5.68
CA ASP A 98 18.02 5.01 -7.06
C ASP A 98 16.77 4.11 -7.17
N PRO A 99 15.56 4.71 -7.30
CA PRO A 99 14.32 3.97 -7.42
C PRO A 99 14.32 2.91 -8.53
N TYR A 100 15.02 3.18 -9.64
CA TYR A 100 15.04 2.32 -10.82
C TYR A 100 15.81 1.02 -10.63
N LEU A 101 16.59 0.89 -9.55
CA LEU A 101 17.24 -0.38 -9.19
C LEU A 101 16.23 -1.46 -8.79
N LEU A 102 15.06 -1.05 -8.28
CA LEU A 102 14.01 -1.97 -7.83
C LEU A 102 12.84 -2.09 -8.83
N VAL A 103 12.46 -1.00 -9.49
CA VAL A 103 11.35 -1.04 -10.47
C VAL A 103 11.79 -1.47 -11.88
N GLY A 104 13.10 -1.49 -12.13
CA GLY A 104 13.68 -1.65 -13.46
C GLY A 104 13.60 -0.36 -14.28
N ARG A 105 14.57 -0.16 -15.19
CA ARG A 105 14.47 0.92 -16.18
C ARG A 105 13.43 0.52 -17.23
N ARG A 106 12.31 1.24 -17.27
CA ARG A 106 11.38 1.18 -18.39
C ARG A 106 11.87 2.05 -19.55
#